data_AF-A0A431I5Q6-F1
#
_entry.id   AF-A0A431I5Q6-F1
#
_cell.length_a   1.000
_cell.length_b   1.000
_cell.length_c   1.000
_cell.angle_alpha   90.00
_cell.angle_beta   90.00
_cell.angle_gamma   90.00
#
_symmetry.space_group_name_H-M   'P 1'
#
loop_
_entity.id
_entity.type
_entity.pdbx_description
1 polymer ?
#
loop_
_entity_poly.entity_id
_entity_poly.type
_entity_poly.pdbx_seq_one_letter_code
_entity_poly.pdbx_strand_id
1 'polypeptide(L)'
;MSTSLIPLSRLHKSQHAIVKKIDESLLPHNVELTKGELERRILEIGIIEGIELKILHFGLINQDPIAIQLVHSGLTVAIRRNEAEIILVEQITGTNHAR
;
A
#
# COMPACT_ATOMS: atom_id res chain seq x y z
N MET A 1 -20.97 3.02 7.86
CA MET A 1 -20.35 3.48 6.61
C MET A 1 -19.62 2.30 6.02
N SER A 2 -19.97 1.87 4.81
CA SER A 2 -19.26 0.75 4.14
C SER A 2 -17.95 1.29 3.58
N THR A 3 -16.88 1.24 4.36
CA THR A 3 -15.57 1.56 3.80
C THR A 3 -15.19 0.45 2.82
N SER A 4 -15.11 0.80 1.54
CA SER A 4 -14.58 -0.09 0.51
C SER A 4 -13.07 -0.24 0.67
N LEU A 5 -12.61 -1.45 0.98
CA LEU A 5 -11.19 -1.78 0.90
C LEU A 5 -10.75 -1.77 -0.57
N ILE A 6 -9.65 -1.09 -0.84
CA ILE A 6 -9.02 -1.06 -2.17
C ILE A 6 -7.56 -1.49 -2.06
N PRO A 7 -6.98 -2.11 -3.09
CA PRO A 7 -5.54 -2.33 -3.15
C PRO A 7 -4.76 -1.02 -3.13
N LEU A 8 -3.58 -1.04 -2.49
CA LEU A 8 -2.65 0.09 -2.46
C LEU A 8 -2.28 0.55 -3.87
N SER A 9 -2.22 -0.38 -4.82
CA SER A 9 -1.94 -0.10 -6.23
C SER A 9 -2.93 0.87 -6.89
N ARG A 10 -4.14 1.00 -6.33
CA ARG A 10 -5.21 1.88 -6.82
C ARG A 10 -5.17 3.29 -6.22
N LEU A 11 -4.30 3.55 -5.25
CA LEU A 11 -4.12 4.90 -4.73
C LEU A 11 -3.36 5.79 -5.72
N HIS A 12 -3.62 7.08 -5.64
CA HIS A 12 -2.97 8.14 -6.41
C HIS A 12 -2.01 8.96 -5.54
N LYS A 13 -1.13 9.72 -6.21
CA LYS A 13 -0.17 10.62 -5.56
C LYS A 13 -0.86 11.50 -4.51
N SER A 14 -0.19 11.69 -3.38
CA SER A 14 -0.66 12.48 -2.23
C SER A 14 -1.85 11.91 -1.47
N GLN A 15 -2.42 10.77 -1.86
CA GLN A 15 -3.44 10.11 -1.07
C GLN A 15 -2.83 9.45 0.17
N HIS A 16 -3.60 9.48 1.26
CA HIS A 16 -3.32 8.82 2.52
C HIS A 16 -4.28 7.65 2.71
N ALA A 17 -3.81 6.60 3.35
CA ALA A 17 -4.65 5.43 3.65
C ALA A 17 -4.12 4.67 4.87
N ILE A 18 -5.01 3.90 5.51
CA ILE A 18 -4.68 2.98 6.59
C ILE A 18 -4.66 1.56 6.03
N VAL A 19 -3.59 0.81 6.29
CA VAL A 19 -3.52 -0.61 5.95
C VAL A 19 -4.54 -1.37 6.77
N LYS A 20 -5.35 -2.20 6.12
CA LYS A 20 -6.41 -2.99 6.79
C LYS A 20 -6.21 -4.48 6.69
N LYS A 21 -5.54 -4.94 5.64
CA LYS A 21 -5.24 -6.35 5.43
C LYS A 21 -4.06 -6.51 4.47
N ILE A 22 -3.27 -7.55 4.67
CA ILE A 22 -2.34 -8.07 3.67
C ILE A 22 -2.86 -9.45 3.26
N ASP A 23 -3.05 -9.67 1.95
CA ASP A 23 -3.69 -10.87 1.43
C ASP A 23 -2.95 -11.39 0.20
N GLU A 24 -1.99 -12.28 0.43
CA GLU A 24 -1.15 -12.86 -0.63
C GLU A 24 -1.96 -13.69 -1.66
N SER A 25 -3.20 -14.08 -1.36
CA SER A 25 -4.07 -14.73 -2.35
C SER A 25 -4.45 -13.81 -3.52
N LEU A 26 -4.27 -12.49 -3.35
CA LEU A 26 -4.49 -11.49 -4.39
C LEU A 26 -3.26 -11.29 -5.30
N LEU A 27 -2.16 -12.00 -5.03
CA LEU A 27 -0.94 -11.86 -5.80
C LEU A 27 -1.19 -12.32 -7.25
N PRO A 28 -0.79 -11.54 -8.26
CA PRO A 28 -0.90 -11.96 -9.65
C PRO A 28 -0.19 -13.30 -9.91
N HIS A 29 -0.83 -14.18 -10.69
CA HIS A 29 -0.33 -15.54 -10.97
C HIS A 29 1.01 -15.61 -11.71
N ASN A 30 1.56 -14.48 -12.16
CA ASN A 30 2.86 -14.38 -12.81
C ASN A 30 4.02 -14.06 -11.86
N VAL A 31 3.78 -14.09 -10.54
CA VAL A 31 4.80 -13.88 -9.51
C VAL A 31 5.06 -15.21 -8.81
N GLU A 32 6.26 -15.77 -8.99
CA GLU A 32 6.72 -16.97 -8.28
C GLU A 32 7.41 -16.57 -6.97
N LEU A 33 6.72 -16.78 -5.85
CA LEU A 33 7.27 -16.61 -4.50
C LEU A 33 6.90 -17.82 -3.65
N THR A 34 7.71 -18.11 -2.63
CA THR A 34 7.33 -19.10 -1.63
C THR A 34 6.07 -18.61 -0.92
N LYS A 35 5.11 -19.50 -0.65
CA LYS A 35 3.88 -19.12 0.06
C LYS A 35 4.21 -18.43 1.40
N GLY A 36 3.63 -17.25 1.61
CA GLY A 36 3.78 -16.37 2.76
C GLY A 36 5.03 -15.48 2.72
N GLU A 37 5.88 -15.61 1.71
CA GLU A 37 7.14 -14.90 1.63
C GLU A 37 6.94 -13.40 1.42
N LEU A 38 6.01 -13.00 0.55
CA LEU A 38 5.79 -11.58 0.29
C LEU A 38 5.15 -10.89 1.49
N GLU A 39 4.12 -11.52 2.05
CA GLU A 39 3.45 -11.04 3.25
C GLU A 39 4.46 -10.83 4.39
N ARG A 40 5.33 -11.81 4.64
CA ARG A 40 6.39 -11.71 5.65
C ARG A 40 7.33 -10.53 5.38
N ARG A 41 7.81 -10.35 4.15
CA ARG A 41 8.70 -9.23 3.79
C ARG A 41 8.03 -7.88 4.03
N ILE A 42 6.75 -7.75 3.70
CA ILE A 42 5.94 -6.54 3.91
C ILE A 42 5.82 -6.23 5.42
N LEU A 43 5.58 -7.25 6.24
CA LEU A 43 5.53 -7.10 7.70
C LEU A 43 6.90 -6.68 8.27
N GLU A 44 7.99 -7.29 7.80
CA GLU A 44 9.36 -7.01 8.26
C GLU A 44 9.82 -5.56 7.99
N ILE A 45 9.33 -4.92 6.92
CA ILE A 45 9.61 -3.51 6.62
C ILE A 45 8.70 -2.52 7.37
N GLY A 46 7.76 -3.02 8.17
CA GLY A 46 6.86 -2.19 8.99
C GLY A 46 5.54 -1.80 8.32
N ILE A 47 5.18 -2.44 7.20
CA ILE A 47 3.83 -2.33 6.64
C ILE A 47 2.97 -3.37 7.35
N ILE A 48 2.23 -2.94 8.36
CA ILE A 48 1.36 -3.78 9.17
C ILE A 48 -0.05 -3.19 9.21
N GLU A 49 -1.05 -3.99 9.59
CA GLU A 49 -2.42 -3.50 9.77
C GLU A 49 -2.46 -2.34 10.77
N GLY A 50 -3.27 -1.32 10.45
CA GLY A 50 -3.42 -0.10 11.24
C GLY A 50 -2.38 0.98 10.92
N ILE A 51 -1.33 0.70 10.14
CA ILE A 51 -0.35 1.73 9.80
C ILE A 51 -0.91 2.70 8.75
N GLU A 52 -0.67 4.00 8.97
CA GLU A 52 -0.93 5.02 7.97
C GLU A 52 0.24 5.13 6.99
N LEU A 53 -0.10 5.13 5.70
CA LEU A 53 0.82 5.37 4.60
C LEU A 53 0.37 6.55 3.73
N LYS A 54 1.33 7.13 3.02
CA LYS A 54 1.14 8.19 2.02
C LYS A 54 1.81 7.81 0.71
N ILE A 55 1.11 7.99 -0.41
CA ILE A 55 1.72 7.85 -1.74
C ILE A 55 2.57 9.09 -2.06
N LEU A 56 3.86 8.89 -2.31
CA LEU A 56 4.80 9.94 -2.65
C LEU A 56 4.87 10.20 -4.16
N HIS A 57 5.14 9.16 -4.94
CA HIS A 57 5.24 9.22 -6.40
C HIS A 57 5.20 7.81 -7.01
N PHE A 58 5.20 7.75 -8.34
CA PHE A 58 5.24 6.52 -9.12
C PHE A 58 6.47 6.50 -10.02
N GLY A 59 6.98 5.29 -10.29
CA GLY A 59 8.03 5.06 -11.29
C GLY A 59 7.60 5.49 -12.71
N LEU A 60 8.58 5.69 -13.58
CA LEU A 60 8.36 6.27 -14.92
C LEU A 60 7.64 5.32 -15.88
N ILE A 61 7.86 4.01 -15.73
CA ILE A 61 7.32 2.98 -16.62
C ILE A 61 6.17 2.30 -15.89
N ASN A 62 4.98 2.31 -16.50
CA ASN A 62 3.76 1.68 -15.96
C ASN A 62 3.40 2.11 -14.53
N GLN A 63 3.89 3.26 -14.07
CA GLN A 63 3.72 3.73 -12.69
C GLN A 63 4.26 2.71 -11.66
N ASP A 64 5.30 1.95 -12.02
CA ASP A 64 5.94 0.91 -11.20
C ASP A 64 7.42 1.26 -10.97
N PRO A 65 7.93 1.24 -9.72
CA PRO A 65 7.26 0.97 -8.45
C PRO A 65 6.43 2.14 -7.90
N ILE A 66 5.69 1.88 -6.83
CA ILE A 66 4.95 2.86 -6.04
C ILE A 66 5.81 3.26 -4.84
N ALA A 67 6.20 4.52 -4.75
CA ALA A 67 6.91 5.04 -3.58
C ALA A 67 5.91 5.49 -2.52
N ILE A 68 6.02 4.92 -1.32
CA ILE A 68 5.20 5.25 -0.16
C ILE A 68 6.05 5.73 1.00
N GLN A 69 5.43 6.50 1.90
CA GLN A 69 5.99 6.81 3.21
C GLN A 69 5.08 6.25 4.30
N LEU A 70 5.67 5.56 5.27
CA LEU A 70 5.01 5.22 6.54
C LEU A 70 4.95 6.48 7.40
N VAL A 71 3.75 7.00 7.65
CA VAL A 71 3.57 8.35 8.22
C VAL A 71 4.18 8.46 9.62
N HIS A 72 4.05 7.43 10.44
CA HIS A 72 4.51 7.45 11.84
C HIS A 72 6.04 7.31 11.98
N SER A 73 6.69 6.49 11.15
CA SER A 73 8.13 6.26 11.22
C SER A 73 8.94 7.16 10.27
N GLY A 74 8.28 7.79 9.29
CA GLY A 74 8.92 8.53 8.21
C GLY A 74 9.63 7.65 7.18
N LEU A 75 9.65 6.32 7.36
CA LEU A 75 10.32 5.38 6.47
C LEU A 75 9.71 5.46 5.06
N THR A 76 10.57 5.56 4.05
CA THR A 76 10.17 5.56 2.64
C THR A 76 10.54 4.24 2.00
N VAL A 77 9.58 3.59 1.34
CA VAL A 77 9.75 2.32 0.66
C VAL A 77 9.14 2.41 -0.75
N ALA A 78 9.79 1.78 -1.73
CA ALA A 78 9.21 1.56 -3.04
C ALA A 78 8.72 0.11 -3.15
N ILE A 79 7.46 -0.08 -3.53
CA ILE A 79 6.81 -1.39 -3.65
C ILE A 79 6.44 -1.61 -5.11
N ARG A 80 6.71 -2.80 -5.66
CA ARG A 80 6.28 -3.10 -7.03
C ARG A 80 4.76 -3.03 -7.11
N ARG A 81 4.24 -2.56 -8.24
CA ARG A 81 2.80 -2.40 -8.45
C ARG A 81 2.04 -3.71 -8.25
N ASN A 82 2.60 -4.83 -8.68
CA ASN A 82 2.01 -6.16 -8.49
C ASN A 82 2.01 -6.59 -7.01
N GLU A 83 3.05 -6.24 -6.25
CA GLU A 83 3.11 -6.53 -4.80
C GLU A 83 2.13 -5.63 -4.02
N ALA A 84 1.91 -4.40 -4.49
CA ALA A 84 0.93 -3.50 -3.90
C ALA A 84 -0.54 -3.97 -4.07
N GLU A 85 -0.81 -4.95 -4.93
CA GLU A 85 -2.15 -5.55 -5.06
C GLU A 85 -2.58 -6.29 -3.79
N ILE A 86 -1.62 -6.85 -3.05
CA ILE A 86 -1.92 -7.65 -1.85
C ILE A 86 -2.12 -6.80 -0.59
N ILE A 87 -1.82 -5.50 -0.65
CA ILE A 87 -1.97 -4.57 0.48
C ILE A 87 -3.31 -3.87 0.34
N LEU A 88 -4.30 -4.29 1.13
CA LEU A 88 -5.63 -3.68 1.15
C LEU A 88 -5.68 -2.53 2.16
N VAL A 89 -6.20 -1.39 1.70
CA VAL A 89 -6.21 -0.14 2.45
C VAL A 89 -7.60 0.49 2.49
N GLU A 90 -7.83 1.28 3.54
CA GLU A 90 -8.92 2.24 3.65
C GLU A 90 -8.36 3.64 3.37
N GLN A 91 -8.83 4.28 2.30
CA GLN A 91 -8.41 5.65 1.97
C GLN A 91 -8.89 6.63 3.05
N ILE A 92 -7.97 7.46 3.55
CA ILE A 92 -8.31 8.59 4.40
C ILE A 92 -8.79 9.72 3.48
N THR A 93 -10.11 9.86 3.35
CA THR A 93 -10.70 11.02 2.68
C THR A 93 -10.59 12.20 3.64
N GLY A 94 -9.77 13.20 3.31
CA GLY A 94 -9.62 14.37 4.16
C GLY A 94 -10.98 15.03 4.43
N THR A 95 -11.43 15.00 5.69
CA THR A 95 -12.42 15.93 6.18
C THR A 95 -11.80 17.32 6.13
N ASN A 96 -12.27 18.11 5.18
CA ASN A 96 -12.22 19.57 5.11
C ASN A 96 -11.52 20.25 6.31
N HIS A 97 -10.21 20.51 6.21
CA HIS A 97 -9.61 21.59 6.98
C HIS A 97 -9.95 22.91 6.29
N ALA A 98 -11.21 23.32 6.42
CA ALA A 98 -11.58 24.71 6.30
C ALA A 98 -10.85 25.45 7.43
N ARG A 99 -9.79 26.17 7.07
CA ARG A 99 -9.33 27.34 7.81
C ARG A 99 -9.93 28.56 7.15
#